data_AF-A0A358XLA6-F1
#
_entry.id   AF-A0A358XLA6-F1
#
_cell.length_a   1.000
_cell.length_b   1.000
_cell.length_c   1.000
_cell.angle_alpha   90.00
_cell.angle_beta   90.00
_cell.angle_gamma   90.00
#
_symmetry.space_group_name_H-M   'P 1'
#
loop_
_entity.id
_entity.type
_entity.pdbx_description
1 polymer ?
#
loop_
_entity_poly.entity_id
_entity_poly.type
_entity_poly.pdbx_seq_one_letter_code
_entity_poly.pdbx_strand_id
1 'polypeptide(L)'
;MCEEFERRYYDFAFFDKNYEEAEKLYADMTENTRFIFQTLPFADIEARLRDVKPMEGELKKKLATLMALSGSKDELDDTLLTSLDTYINKELIYFNVDRYNEDNLQILFNAISVYKKLLDDQHFAKKKHYLDFMLNLEEGKGQKKGLS
;
A
#
# COMPACT_ATOMS: atom_id res chain seq x y z
N MET A 1 26.59 21.04 5.71
CA MET A 1 25.86 20.35 6.81
C MET A 1 24.38 20.69 6.81
N CYS A 2 23.94 21.94 6.58
CA CYS A 2 22.51 22.27 6.49
C CYS A 2 21.84 21.69 5.23
N GLU A 3 22.49 21.74 4.06
CA GLU A 3 21.89 21.28 2.79
C GLU A 3 21.58 19.77 2.75
N GLU A 4 22.48 18.90 3.26
CA GLU A 4 22.24 17.44 3.30
C GLU A 4 21.12 17.08 4.28
N PHE A 5 21.01 17.79 5.41
CA PHE A 5 19.93 17.59 6.38
C PHE A 5 18.58 18.03 5.81
N GLU A 6 18.51 19.22 5.22
CA GLU A 6 17.30 19.74 4.57
C GLU A 6 16.85 18.80 3.46
N ARG A 7 17.76 18.33 2.60
CA ARG A 7 17.44 17.37 1.53
C ARG A 7 16.82 16.09 2.08
N ARG A 8 17.43 15.46 3.09
CA ARG A 8 16.91 14.22 3.69
C ARG A 8 15.58 14.43 4.42
N TYR A 9 15.39 15.59 5.04
CA TYR A 9 14.10 15.97 5.65
C TYR A 9 13.01 16.15 4.59
N TYR A 10 13.28 16.88 3.50
CA TYR A 10 12.32 17.04 2.40
C TYR A 10 11.99 15.71 1.72
N ASP A 11 12.98 14.83 1.53
CA ASP A 11 12.76 13.48 1.00
C ASP A 11 11.84 12.66 1.92
N PHE A 12 12.02 12.75 3.24
CA PHE A 12 11.16 12.09 4.21
C PHE A 12 9.75 12.70 4.25
N ALA A 13 9.64 14.03 4.32
CA ALA A 13 8.34 14.72 4.36
C ALA A 13 7.51 14.49 3.08
N PHE A 14 8.16 14.46 1.92
CA PHE A 14 7.51 14.10 0.66
C PHE A 14 7.00 12.65 0.70
N PHE A 15 7.81 11.72 1.21
CA PHE A 15 7.42 10.33 1.35
C PHE A 15 6.26 10.14 2.35
N ASP A 16 6.29 10.83 3.50
CA ASP A 16 5.25 10.75 4.53
C ASP A 16 3.89 11.24 4.01
N LYS A 17 3.88 12.35 3.26
CA LYS A 17 2.66 12.82 2.57
C LYS A 17 2.14 11.78 1.56
N ASN A 18 3.02 11.18 0.76
CA ASN A 18 2.61 10.15 -0.18
C ASN A 18 2.07 8.89 0.51
N TYR A 19 2.55 8.60 1.72
CA TYR A 19 2.04 7.53 2.56
C TYR A 19 0.62 7.83 3.04
N GLU A 20 0.32 9.05 3.53
CA GLU A 20 -1.04 9.44 3.92
C GLU A 20 -2.04 9.30 2.76
N GLU A 21 -1.65 9.74 1.55
CA GLU A 21 -2.48 9.57 0.36
C GLU A 21 -2.68 8.09 -0.01
N ALA A 22 -1.65 7.26 0.19
CA ALA A 22 -1.71 5.83 -0.05
C ALA A 22 -2.55 5.09 1.00
N GLU A 23 -2.50 5.50 2.26
CA GLU A 23 -3.36 5.00 3.34
C GLU A 23 -4.82 5.35 3.10
N LYS A 24 -5.10 6.57 2.62
CA LYS A 24 -6.46 6.97 2.26
C LYS A 24 -7.05 6.04 1.21
N LEU A 25 -6.29 5.66 0.18
CA LEU A 25 -6.77 4.68 -0.80
C LEU A 25 -7.14 3.33 -0.15
N TYR A 26 -6.34 2.85 0.81
CA TYR A 26 -6.66 1.64 1.55
C TYR A 26 -7.97 1.79 2.36
N ALA A 27 -8.13 2.91 3.07
CA ALA A 27 -9.33 3.20 3.83
C ALA A 27 -10.57 3.28 2.93
N ASP A 28 -10.45 4.01 1.82
CA ASP A 28 -11.52 4.16 0.84
C ASP A 28 -11.88 2.80 0.22
N MET A 29 -10.91 1.97 -0.16
CA MET A 29 -11.16 0.62 -0.69
C MET A 29 -11.88 -0.27 0.32
N THR A 30 -11.45 -0.24 1.58
CA THR A 30 -12.07 -1.03 2.66
C THR A 30 -13.52 -0.60 2.88
N GLU A 31 -13.79 0.71 2.90
CA GLU A 31 -15.14 1.23 3.10
C GLU A 31 -16.05 0.92 1.91
N ASN A 32 -15.58 1.19 0.69
CA ASN A 32 -16.37 1.02 -0.52
C ASN A 32 -16.57 -0.45 -0.91
N THR A 33 -15.84 -1.40 -0.30
CA THR A 33 -16.06 -2.84 -0.49
C THR A 33 -16.86 -3.48 0.65
N ARG A 34 -17.14 -2.75 1.74
CA ARG A 34 -17.88 -3.25 2.91
C ARG A 34 -19.26 -3.80 2.56
N PHE A 35 -19.91 -3.26 1.52
CA PHE A 35 -21.24 -3.69 1.08
C PHE A 35 -21.29 -5.15 0.60
N ILE A 36 -20.15 -5.75 0.21
CA ILE A 36 -20.07 -7.15 -0.21
C ILE A 36 -20.50 -8.10 0.91
N PHE A 37 -20.33 -7.67 2.17
CA PHE A 37 -20.75 -8.42 3.35
C PHE A 37 -22.19 -8.12 3.80
N GLN A 38 -22.95 -7.39 2.99
CA GLN A 38 -24.33 -6.99 3.28
C GLN A 38 -25.30 -7.66 2.31
N THR A 39 -26.52 -7.92 2.77
CA THR A 39 -27.61 -8.35 1.89
C THR A 39 -28.21 -7.13 1.20
N LEU A 40 -27.96 -6.98 -0.10
CA LEU A 40 -28.43 -5.86 -0.92
C LEU A 40 -29.16 -6.36 -2.18
N PRO A 41 -30.08 -5.56 -2.74
CA PRO A 41 -30.62 -5.79 -4.08
C PRO A 41 -29.51 -5.88 -5.13
N PHE A 42 -29.69 -6.74 -6.14
CA PHE A 42 -28.66 -6.96 -7.18
C PHE A 42 -28.28 -5.66 -7.92
N ALA A 43 -29.26 -4.80 -8.22
CA ALA A 43 -29.01 -3.50 -8.84
C ALA A 43 -28.09 -2.60 -7.99
N ASP A 44 -28.23 -2.65 -6.67
CA ASP A 44 -27.39 -1.87 -5.74
C ASP A 44 -25.98 -2.45 -5.65
N ILE A 45 -25.84 -3.77 -5.71
CA ILE A 45 -24.54 -4.47 -5.78
C ILE A 45 -23.79 -4.04 -7.05
N GLU A 46 -24.46 -4.09 -8.21
CA GLU A 46 -23.88 -3.70 -9.49
C GLU A 46 -23.49 -2.22 -9.54
N ALA A 47 -24.31 -1.34 -8.98
CA ALA A 47 -24.01 0.09 -8.87
C ALA A 47 -22.75 0.32 -8.01
N ARG A 48 -22.68 -0.28 -6.82
CA ARG A 48 -21.52 -0.14 -5.92
C ARG A 48 -20.24 -0.73 -6.51
N LEU A 49 -20.33 -1.88 -7.19
CA LEU A 49 -19.16 -2.45 -7.89
C LEU A 49 -18.67 -1.52 -9.01
N ARG A 50 -19.58 -0.84 -9.71
CA ARG A 50 -19.22 0.16 -10.72
C ARG A 50 -18.49 1.35 -10.11
N ASP A 51 -18.88 1.78 -8.92
CA ASP A 51 -18.24 2.87 -8.18
C ASP A 51 -16.85 2.46 -7.63
N VAL A 52 -16.65 1.19 -7.31
CA VAL A 52 -15.34 0.65 -6.87
C VAL A 52 -14.34 0.51 -8.02
N LYS A 53 -14.80 0.30 -9.27
CA LYS A 53 -13.93 0.02 -10.43
C LYS A 53 -12.79 1.05 -10.66
N PRO A 54 -13.03 2.37 -10.60
CA PRO A 54 -11.95 3.35 -10.72
C PRO A 54 -10.89 3.22 -9.62
N MET A 55 -11.32 2.99 -8.38
CA MET A 55 -10.43 2.83 -7.22
C MET A 55 -9.64 1.53 -7.30
N GLU A 56 -10.26 0.45 -7.80
CA GLU A 56 -9.59 -0.82 -8.10
C GLU A 56 -8.42 -0.60 -9.08
N GLY A 57 -8.63 0.21 -10.12
CA GLY A 57 -7.59 0.58 -11.08
C GLY A 57 -6.40 1.30 -10.44
N GLU A 58 -6.67 2.24 -9.53
CA GLU A 58 -5.60 2.92 -8.78
C GLU A 58 -4.88 1.98 -7.81
N LEU A 59 -5.61 1.08 -7.14
CA LEU A 59 -5.03 0.07 -6.26
C LEU A 59 -4.09 -0.86 -7.03
N LYS A 60 -4.48 -1.32 -8.23
CA LYS A 60 -3.61 -2.16 -9.08
C LYS A 60 -2.29 -1.47 -9.43
N LYS A 61 -2.33 -0.19 -9.82
CA LYS A 61 -1.12 0.58 -10.16
C LYS A 61 -0.19 0.75 -8.96
N LYS A 62 -0.73 1.12 -7.79
CA LYS A 62 0.10 1.32 -6.60
C LYS A 62 0.65 0.01 -6.07
N LEU A 63 -0.16 -1.06 -6.06
CA LEU A 63 0.28 -2.39 -5.66
C LEU A 63 1.39 -2.92 -6.58
N ALA A 64 1.26 -2.76 -7.90
CA ALA A 64 2.31 -3.12 -8.84
C ALA A 64 3.62 -2.35 -8.58
N THR A 65 3.53 -1.05 -8.28
CA THR A 65 4.69 -0.24 -7.89
C THR A 65 5.35 -0.76 -6.62
N LEU A 66 4.57 -1.08 -5.57
CA LEU A 66 5.09 -1.62 -4.31
C LEU A 66 5.76 -2.98 -4.51
N MET A 67 5.15 -3.86 -5.31
CA MET A 67 5.70 -5.18 -5.64
C MET A 67 6.97 -5.11 -6.51
N ALA A 68 7.24 -3.99 -7.18
CA ALA A 68 8.48 -3.80 -7.93
C ALA A 68 9.66 -3.38 -7.04
N LEU A 69 9.41 -3.01 -5.78
CA LEU A 69 10.45 -2.61 -4.84
C LEU A 69 11.27 -3.83 -4.39
N SER A 70 12.57 -3.63 -4.27
CA SER A 70 13.48 -4.68 -3.78
C SER A 70 13.08 -5.12 -2.37
N GLY A 71 13.07 -6.43 -2.13
CA GLY A 71 12.70 -7.04 -0.84
C GLY A 71 11.20 -7.08 -0.55
N SER A 72 10.34 -6.46 -1.38
CA SER A 72 8.89 -6.42 -1.14
C SER A 72 8.20 -7.80 -1.20
N LYS A 73 8.78 -8.75 -1.94
CA LYS A 73 8.20 -10.08 -2.15
C LYS A 73 8.77 -11.14 -1.23
N ASP A 74 9.83 -10.83 -0.47
CA ASP A 74 10.62 -11.84 0.26
C ASP A 74 9.81 -12.54 1.36
N GLU A 75 8.78 -11.87 1.88
CA GLU A 75 7.90 -12.39 2.93
C GLU A 75 6.54 -12.90 2.39
N LEU A 76 6.32 -12.84 1.06
CA LEU A 76 5.08 -13.29 0.43
C LEU A 76 5.25 -14.71 -0.09
N ASP A 77 4.30 -15.59 0.22
CA ASP A 77 4.31 -16.94 -0.35
C ASP A 77 3.87 -16.96 -1.82
N ASP A 78 4.19 -18.06 -2.52
CA ASP A 78 3.92 -18.23 -3.96
C ASP A 78 2.42 -18.16 -4.30
N THR A 79 1.55 -18.57 -3.38
CA THR A 79 0.09 -18.55 -3.59
C THR A 79 -0.41 -17.12 -3.60
N LEU A 80 0.06 -16.33 -2.64
CA LEU A 80 -0.26 -14.92 -2.51
C LEU A 80 0.33 -14.13 -3.69
N LEU A 81 1.57 -14.42 -4.10
CA LEU A 81 2.17 -13.81 -5.30
C LEU A 81 1.35 -14.09 -6.56
N THR A 82 0.89 -15.32 -6.74
CA THR A 82 0.02 -15.69 -7.88
C THR A 82 -1.34 -14.99 -7.83
N SER A 83 -1.92 -14.85 -6.63
CA SER A 83 -3.15 -14.10 -6.40
C SER A 83 -2.98 -12.62 -6.77
N LEU A 84 -1.88 -11.99 -6.36
CA LEU A 84 -1.60 -10.58 -6.64
C LEU A 84 -1.31 -10.34 -8.12
N ASP A 85 -0.57 -11.24 -8.76
CA ASP A 85 -0.32 -11.17 -10.21
C ASP A 85 -1.63 -11.28 -10.99
N THR A 86 -2.50 -12.21 -10.58
CA THR A 86 -3.85 -12.35 -11.15
C THR A 86 -4.67 -11.08 -10.96
N TYR A 87 -4.63 -10.48 -9.77
CA TYR A 87 -5.34 -9.22 -9.48
C TYR A 87 -4.85 -8.07 -10.37
N ILE A 88 -3.53 -7.89 -10.48
CA ILE A 88 -2.91 -6.79 -11.23
C ILE A 88 -3.16 -6.93 -12.73
N ASN A 89 -3.03 -8.14 -13.27
CA ASN A 89 -2.99 -8.35 -14.72
C ASN A 89 -4.34 -8.74 -15.35
N LYS A 90 -5.36 -9.08 -14.55
CA LYS A 90 -6.68 -9.49 -15.07
C LYS A 90 -7.79 -8.56 -14.63
N GLU A 91 -8.83 -8.50 -15.46
CA GLU A 91 -10.12 -7.95 -15.06
C GLU A 91 -10.93 -9.03 -14.36
N LEU A 92 -11.24 -8.80 -13.08
CA LEU A 92 -12.02 -9.72 -12.28
C LEU A 92 -13.49 -9.31 -12.28
N ILE A 93 -14.35 -10.32 -12.45
CA ILE A 93 -15.80 -10.20 -12.34
C ILE A 93 -16.19 -10.66 -10.94
N TYR A 94 -16.61 -9.73 -10.09
CA TYR A 94 -16.91 -10.00 -8.68
C TYR A 94 -18.36 -10.47 -8.45
N PHE A 95 -19.27 -10.08 -9.32
CA PHE A 95 -20.68 -10.44 -9.26
C PHE A 95 -21.21 -10.68 -10.67
N ASN A 96 -21.96 -11.76 -10.88
CA ASN A 96 -22.57 -12.08 -12.15
C ASN A 96 -23.85 -12.89 -11.95
N VAL A 97 -24.84 -12.64 -12.81
CA VAL A 97 -26.18 -13.23 -12.81
C VAL A 97 -26.95 -12.95 -11.50
N ASP A 98 -26.58 -13.62 -10.43
CA ASP A 98 -27.27 -13.60 -9.14
C ASP A 98 -26.35 -13.95 -7.95
N ARG A 99 -25.03 -14.07 -8.18
CA ARG A 99 -24.09 -14.51 -7.16
C ARG A 99 -22.73 -13.82 -7.24
N TYR A 100 -22.09 -13.73 -6.09
CA TYR A 100 -20.70 -13.34 -5.98
C TYR A 100 -19.77 -14.45 -6.50
N ASN A 101 -18.67 -14.03 -7.10
CA ASN A 101 -17.55 -14.92 -7.39
C ASN A 101 -16.57 -14.85 -6.21
N GLU A 102 -16.72 -15.81 -5.28
CA GLU A 102 -15.95 -15.88 -4.05
C GLU A 102 -14.43 -15.92 -4.30
N ASP A 103 -13.99 -16.64 -5.34
CA ASP A 103 -12.55 -16.73 -5.68
C ASP A 103 -11.99 -15.36 -6.09
N ASN A 104 -12.72 -14.64 -6.94
CA ASN A 104 -12.32 -13.30 -7.37
C ASN A 104 -12.39 -12.29 -6.21
N LEU A 105 -13.39 -12.40 -5.33
CA LEU A 105 -13.47 -11.58 -4.13
C LEU A 105 -12.31 -11.84 -3.17
N GLN A 106 -11.93 -13.10 -2.99
CA GLN A 106 -10.77 -13.46 -2.18
C GLN A 106 -9.49 -12.84 -2.76
N ILE A 107 -9.33 -12.86 -4.09
CA ILE A 107 -8.20 -12.20 -4.76
C ILE A 107 -8.20 -10.68 -4.49
N LEU A 108 -9.36 -10.02 -4.58
CA LEU A 108 -9.50 -8.59 -4.27
C LEU A 108 -9.11 -8.28 -2.81
N PHE A 109 -9.63 -9.04 -1.85
CA PHE A 109 -9.35 -8.79 -0.44
C PHE A 109 -7.90 -9.11 -0.06
N ASN A 110 -7.31 -10.14 -0.66
CA ASN A 110 -5.88 -10.41 -0.55
C ASN A 110 -5.06 -9.21 -1.06
N ALA A 111 -5.43 -8.64 -2.21
CA ALA A 111 -4.75 -7.47 -2.77
C ALA A 111 -4.87 -6.23 -1.86
N ILE A 112 -6.05 -5.96 -1.29
CA ILE A 112 -6.25 -4.85 -0.34
C ILE A 112 -5.39 -5.04 0.91
N SER A 113 -5.37 -6.26 1.47
CA SER A 113 -4.59 -6.58 2.67
C SER A 113 -3.08 -6.48 2.42
N VAL A 114 -2.59 -7.07 1.34
CA VAL A 114 -1.16 -7.02 0.98
C VAL A 114 -0.73 -5.60 0.65
N TYR A 115 -1.56 -4.82 -0.03
CA TYR A 115 -1.26 -3.42 -0.28
C TYR A 115 -0.96 -2.66 1.01
N LYS A 116 -1.78 -2.83 2.05
CA LYS A 116 -1.55 -2.21 3.37
C LYS A 116 -0.25 -2.70 4.00
N LYS A 117 0.01 -4.01 4.00
CA LYS A 117 1.27 -4.58 4.52
C LYS A 117 2.48 -3.96 3.82
N LEU A 118 2.53 -4.00 2.49
CA LEU A 118 3.66 -3.49 1.72
C LEU A 118 3.84 -1.99 1.92
N LEU A 119 2.73 -1.24 2.02
CA LEU A 119 2.78 0.19 2.29
C LEU A 119 3.40 0.48 3.67
N ASP A 120 3.02 -0.27 4.70
CA ASP A 120 3.55 -0.13 6.06
C ASP A 120 5.02 -0.53 6.15
N ASP A 121 5.41 -1.63 5.49
CA ASP A 121 6.79 -2.09 5.45
C ASP A 121 7.71 -1.04 4.81
N GLN A 122 7.25 -0.44 3.69
CA GLN A 122 7.99 0.64 3.02
C GLN A 122 8.09 1.89 3.89
N HIS A 123 7.01 2.26 4.60
CA HIS A 123 7.03 3.41 5.50
C HIS A 123 7.98 3.21 6.66
N PHE A 124 7.91 2.05 7.30
CA PHE A 124 8.80 1.67 8.37
C PHE A 124 10.27 1.70 7.92
N ALA A 125 10.59 1.10 6.76
CA ALA A 125 11.95 1.08 6.24
C ALA A 125 12.50 2.50 5.99
N LYS A 126 11.70 3.38 5.38
CA LYS A 126 12.08 4.78 5.13
C LYS A 126 12.26 5.58 6.41
N LYS A 127 11.33 5.44 7.35
CA LYS A 127 11.40 6.10 8.66
C LYS A 127 12.61 5.64 9.45
N LYS A 128 12.89 4.34 9.49
CA LYS A 128 14.06 3.76 10.14
C LYS A 128 15.36 4.33 9.54
N HIS A 129 15.50 4.33 8.22
CA HIS A 129 16.68 4.87 7.56
C HIS A 129 16.90 6.36 7.86
N TYR A 130 15.82 7.15 7.96
CA TYR A 130 15.91 8.55 8.37
C TYR A 130 16.38 8.72 9.83
N LEU A 131 15.83 7.93 10.75
CA LEU A 131 16.22 7.95 12.16
C LEU A 131 17.68 7.49 12.37
N ASP A 132 18.10 6.43 11.68
CA ASP A 132 19.49 5.95 11.72
C ASP A 132 20.46 7.02 11.22
N PHE A 133 20.08 7.79 10.19
CA PHE A 133 20.85 8.94 9.71
C PHE A 133 20.94 10.06 10.76
N MET A 134 19.83 10.39 11.43
CA MET A 134 19.82 11.39 12.50
C MET A 134 20.73 10.99 13.67
N LEU A 135 20.67 9.74 14.11
CA LEU A 135 21.52 9.20 15.17
C LEU A 135 23.01 9.31 14.82
N ASN A 136 23.40 8.88 13.61
CA ASN A 136 24.78 8.99 13.14
C ASN A 136 25.29 10.45 13.12
N LEU A 137 24.42 11.42 12.79
CA LEU A 137 24.78 12.85 12.85
C LEU A 137 24.95 13.35 14.29
N GLU A 138 24.17 12.85 15.25
CA GLU A 138 24.31 13.21 16.67
C GLU A 138 25.58 12.62 17.30
N GLU A 139 25.88 11.35 17.02
CA GLU A 139 27.10 10.69 17.49
C GLU A 139 28.36 11.33 16.92
N GLY A 140 28.34 11.70 15.64
CA GLY A 140 29.42 12.46 14.98
C GLY A 140 29.63 13.87 15.55
N LYS A 141 28.59 14.49 16.13
CA LYS A 141 28.70 15.76 16.88
C LYS A 141 29.28 15.54 18.29
N GLY A 142 29.02 14.39 18.91
CA GLY A 142 29.58 13.99 20.21
C GLY A 142 31.10 13.84 20.18
N GLN A 143 31.67 13.27 19.11
CA GLN A 143 33.12 13.09 18.97
C GLN A 143 33.91 14.40 18.77
N LYS A 144 33.30 15.45 18.22
CA LYS A 144 33.95 16.76 18.05
C LYS A 144 34.00 17.62 19.32
N LYS A 145 33.20 17.30 20.35
CA LYS A 145 33.20 18.03 21.63
C LYS A 145 34.23 17.52 22.65
N GLY A 146 34.96 16.45 22.34
CA GLY A 146 35.98 15.87 23.23
C GLY A 146 37.43 16.28 22.92
N LEU A 147 37.66 17.21 22.00
CA LEU A 147 39.00 17.61 21.52
C LEU A 147 39.26 19.14 21.56
N SER A 148 38.57 19.90 22.42
CA SER A 148 38.94 21.30 22.69
C SER A 148 39.26 21.53 24.16
#